data_AF-A0A8J5Y4N7-F1
#
_entry.id   AF-A0A8J5Y4N7-F1
#
_cell.length_a   1.000
_cell.length_b   1.000
_cell.length_c   1.000
_cell.angle_alpha   90.00
_cell.angle_beta   90.00
_cell.angle_gamma   90.00
#
_symmetry.space_group_name_H-M   'P 1'
#
loop_
_entity.id
_entity.type
_entity.pdbx_description
1 polymer ?
#
loop_
_entity_poly.entity_id
_entity_poly.type
_entity_poly.pdbx_seq_one_letter_code
_entity_poly.pdbx_strand_id
1 'polypeptide(L)'
;MVDLDLSNNWFIGPIPSSVSNLTNLASLVLQRNQLNGSIPQEIGRPTNLVALDLSSNRLVCPIPFSACWSNPIFCQLLLTNLASLFIQSNQLNGSISQEIGRLANLVVLDLSFNRLSGHIPSSLGQFSKSVSLYHNKDLCGSIQGFLPCASSPTVNQERNSNVQRNLPVTTILVPTLLFFVSTFALVIFTFCRLYRAKALKHDPNPTKNGDLFSIWNFDGKIAFEDIIKATEDFDIKYCIGTGAYGSVYRAVLPSGKVVALKKLHRLEAEQPAYDTTFRNEIKFLTEIRHKNIVKLHGFCLHNRCMFLIYEFMEKGSLFYALSIDEEAVEMDWTKRVNIVKGVAHALSYMHHDCNPPIVHRDISSNNILLDSELEAFIADFGTARLFDPDSSNRTVIVGTYGYIAPQLAYSLVVTEKCDVYSFRVLALEVLMGKHPDPRLSTPRSRKMAGDIAFIAVIAFACLRARLKARPTMKLVSQEFLHMKSPIAMHLHEISLIELKNHEMFMSDENHK
;
A
#
# COMPACT_ATOMS: atom_id res chain seq x y z
N MET A 1 -23.49 -30.14 3.53
CA MET A 1 -22.64 -29.86 2.36
C MET A 1 -21.31 -30.54 2.62
N VAL A 2 -20.85 -31.38 1.69
CA VAL A 2 -19.65 -32.22 1.85
C VAL A 2 -18.49 -31.61 1.06
N ASP A 3 -18.75 -31.08 -0.13
CA ASP A 3 -17.75 -30.39 -0.95
C ASP A 3 -18.18 -28.96 -1.22
N LEU A 4 -17.25 -28.01 -1.08
CA LEU A 4 -17.40 -26.61 -1.44
C LEU A 4 -16.32 -26.22 -2.44
N ASP A 5 -16.70 -26.01 -3.70
CA ASP A 5 -15.81 -25.44 -4.71
C ASP A 5 -16.25 -24.02 -5.07
N LEU A 6 -15.40 -23.05 -4.73
CA LEU A 6 -15.54 -21.63 -5.04
C LEU A 6 -14.34 -21.13 -5.87
N SER A 7 -13.64 -22.04 -6.54
CA SER A 7 -12.44 -21.74 -7.31
C SER A 7 -12.70 -20.90 -8.55
N ASN A 8 -11.63 -20.28 -9.08
CA ASN A 8 -11.66 -19.54 -10.36
C ASN A 8 -12.67 -18.39 -10.37
N ASN A 9 -12.78 -17.68 -9.25
CA ASN A 9 -13.62 -16.50 -9.12
C ASN A 9 -12.75 -15.25 -8.83
N TRP A 10 -13.40 -14.12 -8.63
CA TRP A 10 -12.74 -12.86 -8.26
C TRP A 10 -13.02 -12.48 -6.80
N PHE A 11 -13.17 -13.47 -5.91
CA PHE A 11 -13.42 -13.18 -4.50
C PHE A 11 -12.25 -12.44 -3.88
N ILE A 12 -12.54 -11.31 -3.23
CA ILE A 12 -11.58 -10.46 -2.51
C ILE A 12 -11.90 -10.47 -1.02
N GLY A 13 -10.93 -10.11 -0.19
CA GLY A 13 -11.07 -10.07 1.27
C GLY A 13 -10.63 -11.38 1.95
N PRO A 14 -10.69 -11.44 3.29
CA PRO A 14 -10.25 -12.60 4.04
C PRO A 14 -11.19 -13.79 3.93
N ILE A 15 -10.64 -14.99 4.12
CA ILE A 15 -11.47 -16.19 4.31
C ILE A 15 -12.24 -15.98 5.62
N PRO A 16 -13.58 -15.97 5.60
CA PRO A 16 -14.36 -15.69 6.79
C PRO A 16 -14.27 -16.87 7.77
N SER A 17 -14.14 -16.57 9.06
CA SER A 17 -14.13 -17.60 10.12
C SER A 17 -15.43 -18.41 10.17
N SER A 18 -16.52 -17.88 9.61
CA SER A 18 -17.80 -18.59 9.47
C SER A 18 -17.74 -19.84 8.59
N VAL A 19 -16.68 -20.03 7.79
CA VAL A 19 -16.46 -21.29 7.05
C VAL A 19 -16.38 -22.49 8.00
N SER A 20 -15.99 -22.25 9.25
CA SER A 20 -15.95 -23.25 10.33
C SER A 20 -17.32 -23.81 10.73
N ASN A 21 -18.41 -23.12 10.38
CA ASN A 21 -19.77 -23.60 10.66
C ASN A 21 -20.19 -24.76 9.74
N LEU A 22 -19.40 -25.05 8.69
CA LEU A 22 -19.63 -26.16 7.77
C LEU A 22 -19.06 -27.46 8.34
N THR A 23 -19.64 -27.97 9.43
CA THR A 23 -19.10 -29.11 10.21
C THR A 23 -19.01 -30.44 9.45
N ASN A 24 -19.77 -30.61 8.37
CA ASN A 24 -19.78 -31.80 7.51
C ASN A 24 -18.88 -31.68 6.27
N LEU A 25 -18.09 -30.60 6.16
CA LEU A 25 -17.27 -30.34 4.99
C LEU A 25 -16.06 -31.28 4.95
N ALA A 26 -15.90 -31.98 3.82
CA ALA A 26 -14.79 -32.87 3.50
C ALA A 26 -13.82 -32.26 2.49
N SER A 27 -14.30 -31.41 1.56
CA SER A 27 -13.45 -30.71 0.59
C SER A 27 -13.78 -29.22 0.53
N LEU A 28 -12.75 -28.38 0.62
CA LEU A 28 -12.85 -26.92 0.44
C LEU A 28 -11.85 -26.46 -0.62
N VAL A 29 -12.35 -25.96 -1.74
CA VAL A 29 -11.54 -25.46 -2.86
C VAL A 29 -11.82 -23.98 -3.08
N LEU A 30 -10.84 -23.14 -2.77
CA LEU A 30 -10.85 -21.68 -2.92
C LEU A 30 -9.81 -21.19 -3.93
N GLN A 31 -9.20 -22.09 -4.70
CA GLN A 31 -8.08 -21.77 -5.58
C GLN A 31 -8.41 -20.68 -6.60
N ARG A 32 -7.39 -19.92 -7.04
CA ARG A 32 -7.49 -18.91 -8.10
C ARG A 32 -8.58 -17.87 -7.81
N ASN A 33 -8.42 -17.20 -6.67
CA ASN A 33 -9.20 -16.05 -6.26
C ASN A 33 -8.25 -14.90 -5.89
N GLN A 34 -8.78 -13.83 -5.29
CA GLN A 34 -7.99 -12.71 -4.76
C GLN A 34 -8.12 -12.61 -3.23
N LEU A 35 -8.33 -13.74 -2.56
CA LEU A 35 -8.51 -13.81 -1.11
C LEU A 35 -7.21 -13.36 -0.43
N ASN A 36 -7.33 -12.49 0.58
CA ASN A 36 -6.20 -11.87 1.27
C ASN A 36 -6.29 -12.08 2.78
N GLY A 37 -5.38 -11.47 3.55
CA GLY A 37 -5.36 -11.69 5.00
C GLY A 37 -4.92 -13.12 5.37
N SER A 38 -5.15 -13.50 6.62
CA SER A 38 -4.71 -14.79 7.16
C SER A 38 -5.70 -15.92 6.95
N ILE A 39 -5.18 -17.15 6.90
CA ILE A 39 -6.02 -18.34 6.98
C ILE A 39 -6.63 -18.37 8.40
N PRO A 40 -7.97 -18.36 8.55
CA PRO A 40 -8.60 -18.34 9.86
C PRO A 40 -8.28 -19.61 10.61
N GLN A 41 -7.94 -19.49 11.90
CA GLN A 41 -7.60 -20.62 12.74
C GLN A 41 -8.77 -21.61 12.86
N GLU A 42 -10.00 -21.11 12.72
CA GLU A 42 -11.23 -21.89 12.75
C GLU A 42 -11.43 -22.77 11.51
N ILE A 43 -10.65 -22.61 10.44
CA ILE A 43 -10.78 -23.43 9.22
C ILE A 43 -10.57 -24.92 9.48
N GLY A 44 -9.87 -25.27 10.57
CA GLY A 44 -9.72 -26.64 11.02
C GLY A 44 -10.90 -27.21 11.83
N ARG A 45 -11.90 -26.40 12.24
CA ARG A 45 -13.08 -26.88 12.99
C ARG A 45 -13.88 -28.02 12.37
N PRO A 46 -14.04 -28.09 11.04
CA PRO A 46 -14.62 -29.26 10.41
C PRO A 46 -13.69 -30.47 10.58
N THR A 47 -14.03 -31.39 11.49
CA THR A 47 -13.23 -32.60 11.76
C THR A 47 -13.22 -33.60 10.61
N ASN A 48 -14.07 -33.40 9.60
CA ASN A 48 -14.18 -34.25 8.42
C ASN A 48 -13.37 -33.76 7.22
N LEU A 49 -12.63 -32.64 7.33
CA LEU A 49 -11.92 -32.05 6.19
C LEU A 49 -10.75 -32.93 5.75
N VAL A 50 -10.83 -33.42 4.50
CA VAL A 50 -9.84 -34.29 3.86
C VAL A 50 -9.00 -33.53 2.83
N ALA A 51 -9.60 -32.57 2.11
CA ALA A 51 -8.94 -31.79 1.08
C ALA A 51 -9.15 -30.28 1.29
N LEU A 52 -8.05 -29.52 1.27
CA LEU A 52 -8.07 -28.07 1.36
C LEU A 52 -7.16 -27.47 0.29
N ASP A 53 -7.76 -26.71 -0.63
CA ASP A 53 -7.04 -26.00 -1.68
C ASP A 53 -7.27 -24.48 -1.58
N LEU A 54 -6.23 -23.78 -1.15
CA LEU A 54 -6.16 -22.33 -1.00
C LEU A 54 -5.19 -21.71 -2.01
N SER A 55 -4.74 -22.47 -3.00
CA SER A 55 -3.67 -22.07 -3.90
C SER A 55 -4.04 -20.87 -4.79
N SER A 56 -3.03 -20.15 -5.29
CA SER A 56 -3.22 -19.01 -6.20
C SER A 56 -4.16 -17.93 -5.61
N ASN A 57 -3.81 -17.43 -4.43
CA ASN A 57 -4.50 -16.34 -3.73
C ASN A 57 -3.47 -15.30 -3.22
N ARG A 58 -3.88 -14.35 -2.38
CA ARG A 58 -3.03 -13.32 -1.75
C ARG A 58 -2.95 -13.51 -0.23
N LEU A 59 -3.02 -14.76 0.25
CA LEU A 59 -3.03 -15.07 1.68
C LEU A 59 -1.66 -14.75 2.29
N VAL A 60 -1.68 -14.16 3.48
CA VAL A 60 -0.50 -13.76 4.28
C VAL A 60 -0.58 -14.38 5.67
N CYS A 61 0.50 -14.33 6.43
CA CYS A 61 0.47 -14.64 7.87
C CYS A 61 0.53 -13.32 8.68
N PRO A 62 -0.17 -13.21 9.83
CA PRO A 62 -0.12 -12.00 10.64
C PRO A 62 1.20 -11.88 11.40
N ILE A 63 1.67 -10.64 11.54
CA ILE A 63 2.74 -10.21 12.46
C ILE A 63 2.11 -10.12 13.87
N PRO A 64 2.71 -10.66 14.95
CA PRO A 64 4.11 -11.07 15.06
C PRO A 64 4.33 -12.53 14.65
N PHE A 65 5.46 -12.69 13.95
CA PHE A 65 6.20 -13.81 13.35
C PHE A 65 5.99 -15.27 13.80
N SER A 66 5.13 -15.55 14.78
CA SER A 66 4.88 -16.89 15.30
C SER A 66 3.42 -17.38 15.18
N ALA A 67 2.42 -16.53 14.93
CA ALA A 67 1.02 -16.97 15.10
C ALA A 67 0.48 -17.94 14.03
N CYS A 68 1.03 -17.96 12.82
CA CYS A 68 0.49 -18.78 11.71
C CYS A 68 0.88 -20.26 11.84
N TRP A 69 2.14 -20.52 12.23
CA TRP A 69 2.74 -21.87 12.30
C TRP A 69 3.21 -22.26 13.71
N SER A 70 3.28 -21.29 14.64
CA SER A 70 3.70 -21.49 16.04
C SER A 70 2.60 -21.18 17.04
N ASN A 71 1.39 -20.84 16.57
CA ASN A 71 0.21 -20.97 17.42
C ASN A 71 -0.15 -22.45 17.44
N PRO A 72 -0.10 -23.11 18.62
CA PRO A 72 -0.32 -24.54 18.70
C PRO A 72 -1.66 -24.98 18.09
N ILE A 73 -2.63 -24.08 17.92
CA ILE A 73 -4.02 -24.46 17.63
C ILE A 73 -4.26 -24.87 16.16
N PHE A 74 -3.45 -24.46 15.17
CA PHE A 74 -3.59 -24.97 13.78
C PHE A 74 -3.26 -26.47 13.69
N CYS A 75 -2.35 -26.95 14.55
CA CYS A 75 -1.89 -28.34 14.56
C CYS A 75 -2.39 -29.15 15.76
N GLN A 76 -2.90 -28.53 16.83
CA GLN A 76 -3.06 -29.25 18.09
C GLN A 76 -4.40 -29.96 18.25
N LEU A 77 -5.43 -29.75 17.42
CA LEU A 77 -6.70 -30.49 17.59
C LEU A 77 -7.63 -30.69 16.37
N LEU A 78 -7.31 -30.22 15.15
CA LEU A 78 -8.38 -29.90 14.20
C LEU A 78 -8.22 -30.40 12.75
N LEU A 79 -7.02 -30.78 12.27
CA LEU A 79 -6.81 -31.27 10.89
C LEU A 79 -6.24 -32.68 10.81
N THR A 80 -6.57 -33.56 11.75
CA THR A 80 -6.01 -34.94 11.80
C THR A 80 -6.39 -35.79 10.58
N ASN A 81 -7.49 -35.48 9.89
CA ASN A 81 -7.99 -36.23 8.73
C ASN A 81 -7.54 -35.66 7.38
N LEU A 82 -6.76 -34.58 7.38
CA LEU A 82 -6.38 -33.90 6.14
C LEU A 82 -5.40 -34.76 5.33
N ALA A 83 -5.78 -35.09 4.10
CA ALA A 83 -4.99 -35.88 3.16
C ALA A 83 -4.32 -35.03 2.08
N SER A 84 -4.88 -33.88 1.72
CA SER A 84 -4.31 -32.99 0.70
C SER A 84 -4.41 -31.53 1.10
N LEU A 85 -3.26 -30.85 1.09
CA LEU A 85 -3.13 -29.44 1.40
C LEU A 85 -2.38 -28.71 0.29
N PHE A 86 -3.09 -27.83 -0.43
CA PHE A 86 -2.54 -26.99 -1.48
C PHE A 86 -2.61 -25.52 -1.04
N ILE A 87 -1.46 -24.89 -0.79
CA ILE A 87 -1.39 -23.46 -0.44
C ILE A 87 -0.34 -22.74 -1.31
N GLN A 88 0.12 -23.36 -2.39
CA GLN A 88 1.09 -22.79 -3.31
C GLN A 88 0.60 -21.49 -3.96
N SER A 89 1.55 -20.65 -4.39
CA SER A 89 1.26 -19.35 -5.03
C SER A 89 0.42 -18.42 -4.14
N ASN A 90 0.91 -18.19 -2.92
CA ASN A 90 0.39 -17.22 -1.96
C ASN A 90 1.54 -16.31 -1.46
N GLN A 91 1.28 -15.50 -0.43
CA GLN A 91 2.27 -14.59 0.17
C GLN A 91 2.65 -15.03 1.60
N LEU A 92 2.54 -16.33 1.90
CA LEU A 92 2.87 -16.86 3.22
C LEU A 92 4.35 -16.65 3.54
N ASN A 93 4.66 -16.17 4.73
CA ASN A 93 6.02 -15.94 5.21
C ASN A 93 6.26 -16.63 6.57
N GLY A 94 7.53 -16.65 7.00
CA GLY A 94 7.96 -17.32 8.24
C GLY A 94 8.42 -18.76 8.01
N SER A 95 8.73 -19.46 9.11
CA SER A 95 9.25 -20.82 9.07
C SER A 95 8.17 -21.88 9.09
N ILE A 96 8.47 -23.01 8.43
CA ILE A 96 7.63 -24.20 8.51
C ILE A 96 7.86 -24.83 9.89
N SER A 97 6.80 -24.98 10.67
CA SER A 97 6.88 -25.53 12.03
C SER A 97 7.09 -27.04 12.02
N GLN A 98 7.85 -27.56 12.98
CA GLN A 98 8.04 -29.01 13.20
C GLN A 98 6.71 -29.75 13.38
N GLU A 99 5.70 -29.03 13.86
CA GLU A 99 4.33 -29.49 14.11
C GLU A 99 3.56 -29.93 12.86
N ILE A 100 4.02 -29.55 11.65
CA ILE A 100 3.45 -30.09 10.40
C ILE A 100 3.56 -31.62 10.33
N GLY A 101 4.51 -32.19 11.07
CA GLY A 101 4.66 -33.62 11.27
C GLY A 101 3.49 -34.32 11.96
N ARG A 102 2.59 -33.59 12.63
CA ARG A 102 1.42 -34.19 13.30
C ARG A 102 0.28 -34.56 12.35
N LEU A 103 0.32 -34.08 11.10
CA LEU A 103 -0.68 -34.41 10.08
C LEU A 103 -0.41 -35.82 9.52
N ALA A 104 -0.65 -36.85 10.34
CA ALA A 104 -0.28 -38.24 10.04
C ALA A 104 -0.94 -38.80 8.76
N ASN A 105 -2.09 -38.26 8.36
CA ASN A 105 -2.84 -38.69 7.18
C ASN A 105 -2.51 -37.88 5.92
N LEU A 106 -1.63 -36.88 6.00
CA LEU A 106 -1.32 -36.00 4.88
C LEU A 106 -0.53 -36.76 3.81
N VAL A 107 -1.10 -36.83 2.62
CA VAL A 107 -0.52 -37.50 1.45
C VAL A 107 0.14 -36.49 0.52
N VAL A 108 -0.46 -35.30 0.37
CA VAL A 108 0.02 -34.24 -0.55
C VAL A 108 0.11 -32.91 0.19
N LEU A 109 1.26 -32.25 0.06
CA LEU A 109 1.52 -30.93 0.60
C LEU A 109 2.24 -30.06 -0.44
N ASP A 110 1.60 -28.98 -0.87
CA ASP A 110 2.26 -28.00 -1.75
C ASP A 110 2.28 -26.62 -1.09
N LEU A 111 3.49 -26.18 -0.76
CA LEU A 111 3.81 -24.86 -0.19
C LEU A 111 4.69 -24.04 -1.15
N SER A 112 4.86 -24.48 -2.40
CA SER A 112 5.72 -23.80 -3.36
C SER A 112 5.23 -22.38 -3.70
N PHE A 113 6.11 -21.55 -4.25
CA PHE A 113 5.77 -20.17 -4.62
C PHE A 113 5.14 -19.36 -3.47
N ASN A 114 5.81 -19.35 -2.31
CA ASN A 114 5.48 -18.52 -1.17
C ASN A 114 6.73 -17.71 -0.75
N ARG A 115 6.71 -17.07 0.42
CA ARG A 115 7.82 -16.32 1.03
C ARG A 115 8.32 -17.01 2.31
N LEU A 116 8.24 -18.35 2.38
CA LEU A 116 8.67 -19.12 3.55
C LEU A 116 10.20 -19.07 3.69
N SER A 117 10.67 -19.07 4.94
CA SER A 117 12.08 -18.91 5.29
C SER A 117 12.50 -19.79 6.46
N GLY A 118 13.79 -20.05 6.62
CA GLY A 118 14.33 -20.81 7.76
C GLY A 118 14.45 -22.32 7.51
N HIS A 119 14.67 -23.06 8.59
CA HIS A 119 14.97 -24.50 8.51
C HIS A 119 13.74 -25.32 8.11
N ILE A 120 13.92 -26.26 7.17
CA ILE A 120 12.90 -27.23 6.80
C ILE A 120 12.86 -28.35 7.87
N PRO A 121 11.73 -28.53 8.59
CA PRO A 121 11.58 -29.58 9.59
C PRO A 121 11.93 -30.98 9.08
N SER A 122 12.67 -31.74 9.88
CA SER A 122 12.93 -33.17 9.61
C SER A 122 11.64 -33.99 9.56
N SER A 123 10.58 -33.55 10.26
CA SER A 123 9.27 -34.18 10.25
C SER A 123 8.59 -34.15 8.87
N LEU A 124 8.98 -33.25 7.95
CA LEU A 124 8.49 -33.27 6.56
C LEU A 124 9.02 -34.46 5.76
N GLY A 125 10.14 -35.05 6.19
CA GLY A 125 10.73 -36.23 5.56
C GLY A 125 9.80 -37.45 5.58
N GLN A 126 8.82 -37.49 6.49
CA GLN A 126 7.81 -38.56 6.52
C GLN A 126 6.85 -38.52 5.32
N PHE A 127 6.74 -37.38 4.64
CA PHE A 127 5.83 -37.15 3.50
C PHE A 127 6.54 -37.28 2.13
N SER A 128 7.70 -37.95 2.09
CA SER A 128 8.75 -37.91 1.04
C SER A 128 8.37 -38.15 -0.43
N LYS A 129 7.10 -38.40 -0.77
CA LYS A 129 6.66 -38.59 -2.17
C LYS A 129 5.84 -37.43 -2.76
N SER A 130 5.31 -36.50 -1.96
CA SER A 130 4.42 -35.45 -2.47
C SER A 130 4.49 -34.15 -1.66
N VAL A 131 5.71 -33.69 -1.34
CA VAL A 131 5.93 -32.36 -0.76
C VAL A 131 6.61 -31.44 -1.77
N SER A 132 5.98 -30.32 -2.07
CA SER A 132 6.53 -29.27 -2.94
C SER A 132 6.86 -28.02 -2.12
N LEU A 133 8.15 -27.67 -2.04
CA LEU A 133 8.66 -26.50 -1.31
C LEU A 133 9.41 -25.49 -2.19
N TYR A 134 9.55 -25.77 -3.48
CA TYR A 134 10.35 -24.97 -4.41
C TYR A 134 9.82 -23.53 -4.56
N HIS A 135 10.66 -22.59 -5.02
CA HIS A 135 10.34 -21.16 -5.06
C HIS A 135 9.98 -20.52 -3.70
N ASN A 136 10.56 -21.01 -2.61
CA ASN A 136 10.68 -20.29 -1.34
C ASN A 136 12.16 -19.97 -1.11
N LYS A 137 12.54 -18.69 -1.29
CA LYS A 137 13.95 -18.26 -1.47
C LYS A 137 14.85 -18.54 -0.26
N ASP A 138 14.29 -18.49 0.94
CA ASP A 138 15.05 -18.48 2.19
C ASP A 138 14.91 -19.78 3.00
N LEU A 139 14.39 -20.86 2.39
CA LEU A 139 14.35 -22.19 3.02
C LEU A 139 15.71 -22.89 2.96
N CYS A 140 16.11 -23.50 4.06
CA CYS A 140 17.36 -24.25 4.17
C CYS A 140 17.16 -25.59 4.91
N GLY A 141 17.95 -26.60 4.60
CA GLY A 141 17.84 -27.89 5.29
C GLY A 141 18.47 -29.05 4.52
N SER A 142 18.62 -30.19 5.18
CA SER A 142 19.29 -31.39 4.64
C SER A 142 18.40 -32.21 3.71
N ILE A 143 17.52 -31.57 2.94
CA ILE A 143 16.62 -32.21 1.96
C ILE A 143 17.14 -31.90 0.55
N GLN A 144 17.07 -32.90 -0.33
CA GLN A 144 17.57 -32.81 -1.71
C GLN A 144 16.98 -31.58 -2.44
N GLY A 145 17.83 -30.68 -2.95
CA GLY A 145 17.42 -29.46 -3.65
C GLY A 145 17.46 -28.16 -2.83
N PHE A 146 17.74 -28.22 -1.52
CA PHE A 146 17.87 -27.03 -0.65
C PHE A 146 19.30 -26.89 -0.10
N LEU A 147 19.72 -25.64 0.16
CA LEU A 147 21.02 -25.33 0.74
C LEU A 147 21.04 -25.71 2.24
N PRO A 148 22.17 -26.21 2.78
CA PRO A 148 22.34 -26.37 4.23
C PRO A 148 22.19 -25.03 4.96
N CYS A 149 21.56 -25.06 6.13
CA CYS A 149 21.46 -23.85 6.96
C CYS A 149 22.83 -23.43 7.48
N ALA A 150 23.13 -22.12 7.43
CA ALA A 150 24.35 -21.57 8.02
C ALA A 150 24.29 -21.71 9.55
N SER A 151 25.17 -22.52 10.14
CA SER A 151 25.27 -22.67 11.60
C SER A 151 25.89 -21.44 12.23
N SER A 152 25.18 -20.77 13.15
CA SER A 152 25.81 -19.86 14.12
C SER A 152 26.62 -20.68 15.14
N PRO A 153 27.75 -20.15 15.65
CA PRO A 153 28.63 -20.89 16.56
C PRO A 153 27.92 -21.13 17.90
N THR A 154 27.79 -22.41 18.27
CA THR A 154 27.25 -22.87 19.55
C THR A 154 28.17 -22.50 20.70
N VAL A 155 27.70 -21.62 21.58
CA VAL A 155 28.27 -21.39 22.91
C VAL A 155 27.87 -22.57 23.80
N ASN A 156 28.78 -23.50 24.02
CA ASN A 156 28.70 -24.49 25.09
C ASN A 156 30.04 -24.50 25.83
N GLN A 157 30.10 -23.91 27.03
CA GLN A 157 30.45 -24.67 28.23
C GLN A 157 30.51 -23.79 29.49
N GLU A 158 29.93 -24.37 30.53
CA GLU A 158 29.81 -23.93 31.90
C GLU A 158 31.16 -23.58 32.53
N ARG A 159 31.16 -22.51 33.35
CA ARG A 159 32.25 -22.17 34.26
C ARG A 159 31.80 -22.49 35.69
N ASN A 160 32.56 -23.36 36.36
CA ASN A 160 32.92 -23.34 37.79
C ASN A 160 33.85 -24.53 38.01
N SER A 161 34.92 -24.52 38.78
CA SER A 161 35.71 -23.51 39.50
C SER A 161 36.97 -24.27 39.97
N ASN A 162 38.15 -23.65 39.98
CA ASN A 162 39.05 -23.62 41.15
C ASN A 162 40.44 -23.04 40.80
N VAL A 163 40.69 -21.87 41.40
CA VAL A 163 41.86 -21.47 42.21
C VAL A 163 43.24 -21.99 41.81
N GLN A 164 44.21 -21.09 41.51
CA GLN A 164 45.35 -20.78 42.40
C GLN A 164 46.29 -19.69 41.80
N ARG A 165 46.30 -18.52 42.46
CA ARG A 165 47.41 -17.57 42.77
C ARG A 165 48.39 -17.04 41.68
N ASN A 166 48.20 -15.74 41.39
CA ASN A 166 49.11 -14.57 41.52
C ASN A 166 50.56 -14.57 40.99
N LEU A 167 50.89 -13.64 40.07
CA LEU A 167 51.95 -12.60 40.14
C LEU A 167 51.77 -11.55 39.00
N PRO A 168 52.36 -10.33 39.03
CA PRO A 168 51.68 -9.07 38.75
C PRO A 168 51.79 -8.62 37.28
N VAL A 169 50.63 -8.38 36.63
CA VAL A 169 50.51 -7.93 35.22
C VAL A 169 50.41 -6.39 35.10
N THR A 170 50.63 -5.65 36.19
CA THR A 170 50.32 -4.22 36.26
C THR A 170 51.33 -3.28 35.57
N THR A 171 52.45 -3.77 35.04
CA THR A 171 53.48 -2.90 34.42
C THR A 171 53.55 -2.93 32.89
N ILE A 172 52.81 -3.82 32.20
CA ILE A 172 52.85 -3.95 30.73
C ILE A 172 51.53 -3.53 30.07
N LEU A 173 50.41 -3.51 30.81
CA LEU A 173 49.09 -3.26 30.24
C LEU A 173 48.82 -1.79 29.89
N VAL A 174 49.41 -0.85 30.64
CA VAL A 174 49.16 0.58 30.45
C VAL A 174 49.90 1.15 29.22
N PRO A 175 51.19 0.84 28.99
CA PRO A 175 51.88 1.31 27.79
C PRO A 175 51.32 0.70 26.50
N THR A 176 50.90 -0.56 26.56
CA THR A 176 50.31 -1.26 25.40
C THR A 176 48.93 -0.71 25.06
N LEU A 177 48.08 -0.45 26.06
CA LEU A 177 46.78 0.17 25.83
C LEU A 177 46.90 1.60 25.27
N LEU A 178 47.84 2.39 25.78
CA LEU A 178 48.10 3.74 25.25
C LEU A 178 48.64 3.70 23.81
N PHE A 179 49.45 2.69 23.46
CA PHE A 179 49.92 2.48 22.10
C PHE A 179 48.75 2.11 21.15
N PHE A 180 47.83 1.24 21.56
CA PHE A 180 46.65 0.90 20.77
C PHE A 180 45.68 2.09 20.61
N VAL A 181 45.48 2.89 21.66
CA VAL A 181 44.65 4.10 21.58
C VAL A 181 45.29 5.15 20.68
N SER A 182 46.61 5.35 20.78
CA SER A 182 47.35 6.28 19.92
C SER A 182 47.31 5.86 18.46
N THR A 183 47.56 4.58 18.16
CA THR A 183 47.50 4.05 16.79
C THR A 183 46.09 4.13 16.22
N PHE A 184 45.06 3.83 17.01
CA PHE A 184 43.66 3.97 16.59
C PHE A 184 43.29 5.43 16.32
N ALA A 185 43.73 6.37 17.16
CA ALA A 185 43.55 7.80 16.93
C ALA A 185 44.29 8.28 15.66
N LEU A 186 45.47 7.74 15.37
CA LEU A 186 46.24 8.04 14.16
C LEU A 186 45.59 7.46 12.90
N VAL A 187 44.98 6.27 12.99
CA VAL A 187 44.16 5.67 11.94
C VAL A 187 42.90 6.50 11.70
N ILE A 188 42.19 6.93 12.75
CA ILE A 188 41.04 7.83 12.60
C ILE A 188 41.49 9.17 12.02
N PHE A 189 42.62 9.73 12.47
CA PHE A 189 43.13 10.99 11.95
C PHE A 189 43.53 10.90 10.48
N THR A 190 44.22 9.82 10.09
CA THR A 190 44.58 9.57 8.67
C THR A 190 43.34 9.28 7.84
N PHE A 191 42.37 8.53 8.35
CA PHE A 191 41.08 8.31 7.69
C PHE A 191 40.30 9.62 7.55
N CYS A 192 40.26 10.48 8.57
CA CYS A 192 39.70 11.82 8.53
C CYS A 192 40.46 12.75 7.58
N ARG A 193 41.79 12.62 7.45
CA ARG A 193 42.58 13.36 6.47
C ARG A 193 42.37 12.84 5.05
N LEU A 194 42.18 11.53 4.86
CA LEU A 194 41.82 10.94 3.56
C LEU A 194 40.38 11.29 3.18
N TYR A 195 39.47 11.35 4.14
CA TYR A 195 38.09 11.80 3.97
C TYR A 195 38.05 13.31 3.66
N ARG A 196 38.84 14.13 4.36
CA ARG A 196 39.00 15.57 4.05
C ARG A 196 39.76 15.80 2.74
N ALA A 197 40.73 14.98 2.37
CA ALA A 197 41.42 15.08 1.08
C ALA A 197 40.53 14.63 -0.09
N LYS A 198 39.57 13.72 0.14
CA LYS A 198 38.47 13.44 -0.78
C LYS A 198 37.44 14.58 -0.82
N ALA A 199 37.17 15.24 0.31
CA ALA A 199 36.28 16.40 0.37
C ALA A 199 36.91 17.69 -0.20
N LEU A 200 38.24 17.79 -0.28
CA LEU A 200 38.97 18.94 -0.83
C LEU A 200 39.58 18.70 -2.22
N LYS A 201 39.27 17.56 -2.86
CA LYS A 201 39.41 17.37 -4.30
C LYS A 201 38.03 17.50 -4.95
N HIS A 202 37.52 18.73 -4.91
CA HIS A 202 36.55 19.17 -5.90
C HIS A 202 37.33 19.38 -7.21
N ASP A 203 37.59 18.30 -7.92
CA ASP A 203 37.90 18.38 -9.34
C ASP A 203 36.56 18.64 -10.05
N PRO A 204 36.37 19.79 -10.70
CA PRO A 204 35.14 20.08 -11.42
C PRO A 204 35.19 19.26 -12.71
N ASN A 205 34.89 17.98 -12.63
CA ASN A 205 34.22 17.37 -13.77
C ASN A 205 32.91 18.14 -13.91
N PRO A 206 32.69 18.87 -15.02
CA PRO A 206 31.41 19.51 -15.23
C PRO A 206 30.40 18.37 -15.23
N THR A 207 29.54 18.36 -14.21
CA THR A 207 28.28 17.64 -14.27
C THR A 207 27.63 18.11 -15.57
N LYS A 208 27.63 17.25 -16.59
CA LYS A 208 26.93 17.55 -17.84
C LYS A 208 25.44 17.76 -17.59
N ASN A 209 24.92 17.35 -16.44
CA ASN A 209 23.54 17.53 -16.06
C ASN A 209 23.46 18.30 -14.75
N GLY A 210 22.91 19.52 -14.81
CA GLY A 210 22.26 20.16 -13.67
C GLY A 210 21.08 19.32 -13.18
N ASP A 211 20.18 19.90 -12.40
CA ASP A 211 18.94 19.22 -11.99
C ASP A 211 18.31 18.60 -13.25
N LEU A 212 18.10 17.27 -13.23
CA LEU A 212 17.68 16.45 -14.39
C LEU A 212 16.37 16.97 -15.01
N PHE A 213 15.64 17.79 -14.25
CA PHE A 213 14.37 18.42 -14.61
C PHE A 213 14.47 19.94 -14.79
N SER A 214 15.65 20.54 -14.58
CA SER A 214 15.95 21.94 -14.92
C SER A 214 16.46 22.02 -16.36
N ILE A 215 15.56 22.46 -17.25
CA ILE A 215 15.87 23.05 -18.56
C ILE A 215 16.61 22.11 -19.55
N TRP A 216 15.83 21.34 -20.32
CA TRP A 216 16.03 21.04 -21.75
C TRP A 216 17.42 20.55 -22.24
N ASN A 217 18.11 19.72 -21.46
CA ASN A 217 19.22 18.90 -21.97
C ASN A 217 18.86 17.41 -21.86
N PHE A 218 17.78 16.99 -22.53
CA PHE A 218 17.34 15.60 -22.49
C PHE A 218 17.90 14.82 -23.69
N ASP A 219 19.05 14.19 -23.51
CA ASP A 219 19.27 12.94 -24.22
C ASP A 219 18.43 11.87 -23.51
N GLY A 220 17.23 11.63 -24.03
CA GLY A 220 16.27 10.69 -23.43
C GLY A 220 16.79 9.26 -23.32
N LYS A 221 17.89 8.93 -24.01
CA LYS A 221 18.59 7.66 -23.86
C LYS A 221 19.34 7.55 -22.54
N ILE A 222 19.99 8.63 -22.10
CA ILE A 222 20.77 8.65 -20.84
C ILE A 222 19.83 8.55 -19.63
N ALA A 223 18.74 9.34 -19.63
CA ALA A 223 17.76 9.28 -18.56
C ALA A 223 17.05 7.92 -18.47
N PHE A 224 16.83 7.26 -19.62
CA PHE A 224 16.30 5.90 -19.66
C PHE A 224 17.30 4.90 -19.05
N GLU A 225 18.57 4.93 -19.47
CA GLU A 225 19.61 4.04 -18.94
C GLU A 225 19.81 4.23 -17.43
N ASP A 226 19.79 5.47 -16.93
CA ASP A 226 19.86 5.77 -15.50
C ASP A 226 18.67 5.17 -14.73
N ILE A 227 17.46 5.20 -15.30
CA ILE A 227 16.26 4.63 -14.69
C ILE A 227 16.30 3.10 -14.68
N ILE A 228 16.69 2.48 -15.80
CA ILE A 228 16.86 1.01 -15.88
C ILE A 228 17.91 0.56 -14.86
N LYS A 229 19.02 1.28 -14.74
CA LYS A 229 20.06 0.98 -13.76
C LYS A 229 19.58 1.19 -12.32
N ALA A 230 18.90 2.30 -12.03
CA ALA A 230 18.39 2.62 -10.70
C ALA A 230 17.31 1.64 -10.20
N THR A 231 16.64 0.95 -11.12
CA THR A 231 15.60 -0.04 -10.82
C THR A 231 16.04 -1.48 -11.07
N GLU A 232 17.29 -1.72 -11.47
CA GLU A 232 17.79 -3.03 -11.92
C GLU A 232 16.84 -3.71 -12.91
N ASP A 233 16.47 -2.98 -13.96
CA ASP A 233 15.47 -3.38 -14.97
C ASP A 233 14.07 -3.64 -14.40
N PHE A 234 13.59 -2.72 -13.55
CA PHE A 234 12.30 -2.82 -12.87
C PHE A 234 12.15 -4.11 -12.04
N ASP A 235 13.20 -4.45 -11.29
CA ASP A 235 13.16 -5.58 -10.35
C ASP A 235 12.06 -5.37 -9.30
N ILE A 236 11.39 -6.47 -8.95
CA ILE A 236 10.27 -6.48 -8.01
C ILE A 236 10.63 -5.92 -6.62
N LYS A 237 11.91 -5.94 -6.23
CA LYS A 237 12.37 -5.35 -4.96
C LYS A 237 12.15 -3.84 -4.86
N TYR A 238 12.06 -3.16 -6.00
CA TYR A 238 11.75 -1.73 -6.07
C TYR A 238 10.25 -1.46 -6.24
N CYS A 239 9.44 -2.49 -6.47
CA CYS A 239 8.00 -2.36 -6.66
C CYS A 239 7.32 -1.99 -5.34
N ILE A 240 6.69 -0.83 -5.32
CA ILE A 240 5.95 -0.29 -4.16
C ILE A 240 4.44 -0.47 -4.29
N GLY A 241 3.94 -0.81 -5.48
CA GLY A 241 2.52 -1.08 -5.70
C GLY A 241 2.28 -1.71 -7.06
N THR A 242 1.25 -2.55 -7.17
CA THR A 242 0.80 -3.09 -8.46
C THR A 242 -0.70 -2.89 -8.58
N GLY A 243 -1.10 -2.14 -9.60
CA GLY A 243 -2.49 -1.88 -9.95
C GLY A 243 -2.95 -2.73 -11.12
N ALA A 244 -4.18 -2.47 -11.59
CA ALA A 244 -4.76 -3.16 -12.73
C ALA A 244 -4.09 -2.82 -14.08
N TYR A 245 -3.32 -1.73 -14.13
CA TYR A 245 -2.81 -1.13 -15.37
C TYR A 245 -1.29 -0.94 -15.34
N GLY A 246 -0.61 -1.47 -14.33
CA GLY A 246 0.84 -1.34 -14.19
C GLY A 246 1.35 -1.44 -12.76
N SER A 247 2.67 -1.47 -12.66
CA SER A 247 3.41 -1.52 -11.41
C SER A 247 4.14 -0.20 -11.16
N VAL A 248 4.11 0.26 -9.91
CA VAL A 248 4.81 1.46 -9.46
C VAL A 248 6.09 1.04 -8.75
N TYR A 249 7.21 1.65 -9.12
CA TYR A 249 8.53 1.37 -8.58
C TYR A 249 9.13 2.62 -7.94
N ARG A 250 9.81 2.46 -6.81
CA ARG A 250 10.61 3.52 -6.20
C ARG A 250 12.01 3.49 -6.80
N ALA A 251 12.48 4.62 -7.33
CA ALA A 251 13.83 4.76 -7.85
C ALA A 251 14.56 5.94 -7.20
N VAL A 252 15.86 5.78 -6.99
CA VAL A 252 16.76 6.87 -6.59
C VAL A 252 17.62 7.21 -7.79
N LEU A 253 17.41 8.39 -8.35
CA LEU A 253 18.16 8.87 -9.51
C LEU A 253 19.62 9.18 -9.14
N PRO A 254 20.55 9.24 -10.10
CA PRO A 254 21.96 9.58 -9.82
C PRO A 254 22.15 10.93 -9.11
N SER A 255 21.18 11.86 -9.26
CA SER A 255 21.15 13.14 -8.55
C SER A 255 20.80 13.02 -7.05
N GLY A 256 20.46 11.83 -6.57
CA GLY A 256 19.94 11.58 -5.22
C GLY A 256 18.44 11.81 -5.07
N LYS A 257 17.77 12.32 -6.12
CA LYS A 257 16.32 12.55 -6.12
C LYS A 257 15.56 11.22 -6.15
N VAL A 258 14.60 11.06 -5.24
CA VAL A 258 13.71 9.90 -5.19
C VAL A 258 12.48 10.18 -6.07
N VAL A 259 12.11 9.20 -6.90
CA VAL A 259 10.97 9.29 -7.83
C VAL A 259 10.14 8.01 -7.80
N ALA A 260 8.86 8.13 -8.15
CA ALA A 260 7.97 6.99 -8.39
C ALA A 260 7.84 6.74 -9.91
N LEU A 261 7.97 5.49 -10.34
CA LEU A 261 7.92 5.08 -11.74
C LEU A 261 6.72 4.16 -11.96
N LYS A 262 5.67 4.62 -12.65
CA LYS A 262 4.51 3.78 -13.02
C LYS A 262 4.76 3.16 -14.39
N LYS A 263 5.09 1.87 -14.43
CA LYS A 263 5.32 1.10 -15.66
C LYS A 263 4.07 0.31 -16.02
N LEU A 264 3.61 0.43 -17.27
CA LEU A 264 2.49 -0.39 -17.78
C LEU A 264 2.93 -1.85 -17.96
N HIS A 265 2.05 -2.81 -17.71
CA HIS A 265 2.38 -4.20 -18.03
C HIS A 265 2.45 -4.39 -19.56
N ARG A 266 3.36 -5.25 -20.01
CA ARG A 266 3.66 -5.44 -21.44
C ARG A 266 2.46 -5.94 -22.26
N LEU A 267 1.59 -6.77 -21.66
CA LEU A 267 0.37 -7.27 -22.31
C LEU A 267 -0.72 -6.19 -22.42
N GLU A 268 -0.70 -5.22 -21.51
CA GLU A 268 -1.65 -4.10 -21.48
C GLU A 268 -1.21 -3.00 -22.45
N ALA A 269 0.09 -2.75 -22.58
CA ALA A 269 0.67 -1.83 -23.57
C ALA A 269 0.25 -2.11 -25.03
N GLU A 270 -0.11 -3.36 -25.34
CA GLU A 270 -0.57 -3.78 -26.67
C GLU A 270 -2.08 -3.58 -26.88
N GLN A 271 -2.86 -3.28 -25.83
CA GLN A 271 -4.27 -2.93 -25.97
C GLN A 271 -4.47 -1.42 -26.18
N PRO A 272 -5.25 -1.00 -27.20
CA PRO A 272 -5.49 0.42 -27.49
C PRO A 272 -6.07 1.23 -26.32
N ALA A 273 -6.85 0.59 -25.44
CA ALA A 273 -7.46 1.25 -24.28
C ALA A 273 -6.41 1.73 -23.26
N TYR A 274 -5.33 0.97 -23.05
CA TYR A 274 -4.31 1.32 -22.06
C TYR A 274 -3.27 2.32 -22.58
N ASP A 275 -2.97 2.31 -23.89
CA ASP A 275 -2.25 3.40 -24.54
C ASP A 275 -3.04 4.72 -24.38
N THR A 276 -4.38 4.66 -24.48
CA THR A 276 -5.24 5.83 -24.27
C THR A 276 -5.18 6.35 -22.83
N THR A 277 -5.23 5.48 -21.80
CA THR A 277 -5.12 5.91 -20.39
C THR A 277 -3.76 6.52 -20.08
N PHE A 278 -2.68 5.93 -20.59
CA PHE A 278 -1.33 6.44 -20.41
C PHE A 278 -1.15 7.83 -21.04
N ARG A 279 -1.61 7.99 -22.28
CA ARG A 279 -1.58 9.29 -22.98
C ARG A 279 -2.44 10.34 -22.30
N ASN A 280 -3.61 9.96 -21.78
CA ASN A 280 -4.46 10.88 -21.00
C ASN A 280 -3.72 11.40 -19.77
N GLU A 281 -3.06 10.50 -19.03
CA GLU A 281 -2.34 10.89 -17.82
C GLU A 281 -1.18 11.87 -18.14
N ILE A 282 -0.43 11.62 -19.22
CA ILE A 282 0.58 12.56 -19.73
C ILE A 282 -0.06 13.89 -20.08
N LYS A 283 -1.14 13.87 -20.86
CA LYS A 283 -1.82 15.09 -21.33
C LYS A 283 -2.22 15.98 -20.16
N PHE A 284 -2.98 15.44 -19.20
CA PHE A 284 -3.48 16.27 -18.09
C PHE A 284 -2.37 16.73 -17.16
N LEU A 285 -1.46 15.85 -16.75
CA LEU A 285 -0.42 16.20 -15.78
C LEU A 285 0.69 17.12 -16.35
N THR A 286 0.78 17.26 -17.67
CA THR A 286 1.66 18.26 -18.30
C THR A 286 1.00 19.64 -18.41
N GLU A 287 -0.33 19.70 -18.49
CA GLU A 287 -1.12 20.93 -18.62
C GLU A 287 -1.50 21.56 -17.28
N ILE A 288 -1.72 20.75 -16.24
CA ILE A 288 -2.20 21.23 -14.93
C ILE A 288 -1.09 21.27 -13.88
N ARG A 289 -1.18 22.24 -12.96
CA ARG A 289 -0.31 22.32 -11.79
C ARG A 289 -1.09 22.88 -10.61
N HIS A 290 -1.16 22.09 -9.54
CA HIS A 290 -1.83 22.47 -8.30
C HIS A 290 -1.11 21.83 -7.12
N LYS A 291 -1.07 22.51 -5.97
CA LYS A 291 -0.37 22.03 -4.76
C LYS A 291 -0.87 20.70 -4.20
N ASN A 292 -2.09 20.29 -4.57
CA ASN A 292 -2.72 19.04 -4.15
C ASN A 292 -2.96 18.09 -5.35
N ILE A 293 -2.15 18.19 -6.41
CA ILE A 293 -2.14 17.28 -7.56
C ILE A 293 -0.71 16.76 -7.72
N VAL A 294 -0.55 15.44 -7.94
CA VAL A 294 0.77 14.82 -8.10
C VAL A 294 1.54 15.44 -9.26
N LYS A 295 2.83 15.67 -9.07
CA LYS A 295 3.69 16.23 -10.10
C LYS A 295 4.26 15.14 -10.99
N LEU A 296 3.98 15.22 -12.30
CA LEU A 296 4.68 14.46 -13.32
C LEU A 296 6.01 15.15 -13.64
N HIS A 297 7.12 14.44 -13.43
CA HIS A 297 8.46 14.90 -13.79
C HIS A 297 8.82 14.60 -15.24
N GLY A 298 8.29 13.50 -15.79
CA GLY A 298 8.54 13.09 -17.17
C GLY A 298 7.88 11.77 -17.50
N PHE A 299 8.09 11.29 -18.71
CA PHE A 299 7.56 10.01 -19.19
C PHE A 299 8.53 9.38 -20.18
N CYS A 300 8.39 8.07 -20.38
CA CYS A 300 9.09 7.32 -21.42
C CYS A 300 8.09 6.61 -22.31
N LEU A 301 8.23 6.82 -23.62
CA LEU A 301 7.49 6.13 -24.68
C LEU A 301 8.50 5.36 -25.53
N HIS A 302 8.82 4.13 -25.13
CA HIS A 302 9.70 3.25 -25.88
C HIS A 302 8.97 1.94 -26.24
N ASN A 303 9.21 1.39 -27.44
CA ASN A 303 8.51 0.20 -27.98
C ASN A 303 8.59 -1.07 -27.12
N ARG A 304 9.39 -1.07 -26.04
CA ARG A 304 9.54 -2.20 -25.11
C ARG A 304 9.24 -1.85 -23.65
N CYS A 305 9.05 -0.56 -23.35
CA CYS A 305 8.86 -0.08 -21.98
C CYS A 305 8.20 1.31 -22.00
N MET A 306 7.00 1.41 -21.44
CA MET A 306 6.30 2.67 -21.23
C MET A 306 6.16 2.91 -19.74
N PHE A 307 6.58 4.08 -19.28
CA PHE A 307 6.43 4.45 -17.88
C PHE A 307 6.33 5.96 -17.66
N LEU A 308 5.72 6.34 -16.54
CA LEU A 308 5.57 7.70 -16.06
C LEU A 308 6.47 7.92 -14.85
N ILE A 309 7.08 9.10 -14.75
CA ILE A 309 7.99 9.48 -13.67
C ILE A 309 7.30 10.55 -12.83
N TYR A 310 6.91 10.21 -11.61
CA TYR A 310 6.26 11.12 -10.67
C TYR A 310 7.21 11.52 -9.55
N GLU A 311 6.84 12.61 -8.90
CA GLU A 311 7.24 12.87 -7.53
C GLU A 311 6.87 11.69 -6.62
N PHE A 312 7.80 11.27 -5.77
CA PHE A 312 7.58 10.16 -4.85
C PHE A 312 6.80 10.65 -3.63
N MET A 313 5.76 9.91 -3.25
CA MET A 313 4.88 10.21 -2.11
C MET A 313 5.19 9.21 -0.99
N GLU A 314 5.84 9.65 0.09
CA GLU A 314 6.46 8.77 1.10
C GLU A 314 5.46 7.90 1.86
N LYS A 315 4.26 8.42 2.12
CA LYS A 315 3.21 7.73 2.88
C LYS A 315 2.26 6.94 1.98
N GLY A 316 2.53 6.88 0.67
CA GLY A 316 1.77 6.07 -0.27
C GLY A 316 0.32 6.55 -0.42
N SER A 317 -0.61 5.63 -0.63
CA SER A 317 -2.04 5.95 -0.79
C SER A 317 -2.73 6.19 0.55
N LEU A 318 -3.71 7.09 0.56
CA LEU A 318 -4.59 7.33 1.70
C LEU A 318 -5.34 6.06 2.15
N PHE A 319 -5.70 5.17 1.22
CA PHE A 319 -6.28 3.87 1.54
C PHE A 319 -5.38 3.05 2.49
N TYR A 320 -4.08 3.00 2.19
CA TYR A 320 -3.08 2.31 3.01
C TYR A 320 -2.94 2.99 4.38
N ALA A 321 -2.80 4.31 4.40
CA ALA A 321 -2.68 5.10 5.62
C ALA A 321 -3.92 5.01 6.54
N LEU A 322 -5.12 4.79 5.98
CA LEU A 322 -6.35 4.56 6.74
C LEU A 322 -6.54 3.10 7.19
N SER A 323 -5.78 2.16 6.61
CA SER A 323 -5.93 0.71 6.84
C SER A 323 -4.91 0.13 7.82
N ILE A 324 -3.88 0.89 8.20
CA ILE A 324 -2.79 0.43 9.07
C ILE A 324 -2.78 1.22 10.38
N ASP A 325 -2.85 0.49 11.49
CA ASP A 325 -3.05 1.06 12.83
C ASP A 325 -1.95 2.07 13.21
N GLU A 326 -0.68 1.82 12.87
CA GLU A 326 0.44 2.74 13.19
C GLU A 326 0.35 4.08 12.44
N GLU A 327 0.04 4.06 11.13
CA GLU A 327 -0.11 5.27 10.32
C GLU A 327 -1.43 6.00 10.62
N ALA A 328 -2.49 5.25 10.92
CA ALA A 328 -3.78 5.79 11.35
C ALA A 328 -3.67 6.55 12.67
N VAL A 329 -2.79 6.11 13.58
CA VAL A 329 -2.49 6.79 14.86
C VAL A 329 -1.77 8.13 14.62
N GLU A 330 -0.91 8.24 13.60
CA GLU A 330 -0.29 9.53 13.22
C GLU A 330 -1.30 10.51 12.60
N MET A 331 -2.42 10.02 12.07
CA MET A 331 -3.42 10.79 11.34
C MET A 331 -4.50 11.38 12.25
N ASP A 332 -4.12 12.42 13.00
CA ASP A 332 -5.03 13.17 13.86
C ASP A 332 -6.14 13.91 13.08
N TRP A 333 -7.10 14.49 13.81
CA TRP A 333 -8.22 15.20 13.19
C TRP A 333 -7.79 16.40 12.33
N THR A 334 -6.70 17.07 12.68
CA THR A 334 -6.18 18.20 11.91
C THR A 334 -5.75 17.75 10.52
N LYS A 335 -4.97 16.65 10.47
CA LYS A 335 -4.50 16.05 9.22
C LYS A 335 -5.66 15.56 8.36
N ARG A 336 -6.64 14.86 8.96
CA ARG A 336 -7.85 14.40 8.27
C ARG A 336 -8.63 15.54 7.63
N VAL A 337 -8.87 16.62 8.39
CA VAL A 337 -9.53 17.83 7.88
C VAL A 337 -8.73 18.46 6.73
N ASN A 338 -7.40 18.54 6.85
CA ASN A 338 -6.55 19.11 5.81
C ASN A 338 -6.51 18.27 4.53
N ILE A 339 -6.53 16.93 4.65
CA ILE A 339 -6.65 16.01 3.50
C ILE A 339 -7.94 16.31 2.73
N VAL A 340 -9.08 16.37 3.41
CA VAL A 340 -10.38 16.66 2.77
C VAL A 340 -10.37 18.04 2.09
N LYS A 341 -9.83 19.06 2.76
CA LYS A 341 -9.69 20.41 2.18
C LYS A 341 -8.79 20.44 0.95
N GLY A 342 -7.64 19.76 1.00
CA GLY A 342 -6.68 19.69 -0.11
C GLY A 342 -7.31 19.09 -1.36
N VAL A 343 -8.03 17.97 -1.20
CA VAL A 343 -8.75 17.32 -2.32
C VAL A 343 -9.87 18.22 -2.83
N ALA A 344 -10.63 18.88 -1.95
CA ALA A 344 -11.69 19.80 -2.37
C ALA A 344 -11.16 20.98 -3.19
N HIS A 345 -10.03 21.56 -2.79
CA HIS A 345 -9.37 22.64 -3.51
C HIS A 345 -8.87 22.19 -4.89
N ALA A 346 -8.23 21.02 -4.98
CA ALA A 346 -7.78 20.48 -6.27
C ALA A 346 -8.93 20.19 -7.22
N LEU A 347 -10.03 19.61 -6.73
CA LEU A 347 -11.24 19.39 -7.54
C LEU A 347 -11.88 20.70 -7.99
N SER A 348 -11.94 21.71 -7.11
CA SER A 348 -12.42 23.05 -7.48
C SER A 348 -11.60 23.64 -8.62
N TYR A 349 -10.26 23.57 -8.52
CA TYR A 349 -9.35 24.03 -9.55
C TYR A 349 -9.62 23.33 -10.89
N MET A 350 -9.70 22.00 -10.90
CA MET A 350 -9.96 21.23 -12.12
C MET A 350 -11.33 21.54 -12.75
N HIS A 351 -12.37 21.72 -11.93
CA HIS A 351 -13.74 21.93 -12.41
C HIS A 351 -14.03 23.37 -12.84
N HIS A 352 -13.30 24.35 -12.31
CA HIS A 352 -13.68 25.76 -12.41
C HIS A 352 -12.57 26.72 -12.85
N ASP A 353 -11.31 26.35 -12.64
CA ASP A 353 -10.16 27.21 -13.00
C ASP A 353 -9.46 26.71 -14.27
N CYS A 354 -9.59 25.41 -14.60
CA CYS A 354 -9.17 24.85 -15.88
C CYS A 354 -10.20 25.14 -16.98
N ASN A 355 -9.72 25.48 -18.18
CA ASN A 355 -10.55 25.71 -19.36
C ASN A 355 -10.02 24.91 -20.56
N PRO A 356 -10.77 23.90 -21.08
CA PRO A 356 -12.08 23.46 -20.59
C PRO A 356 -12.01 22.75 -19.23
N PRO A 357 -13.12 22.66 -18.47
CA PRO A 357 -13.15 21.97 -17.18
C PRO A 357 -12.71 20.51 -17.29
N ILE A 358 -12.01 20.01 -16.28
CA ILE A 358 -11.47 18.65 -16.24
C ILE A 358 -12.25 17.83 -15.22
N VAL A 359 -12.82 16.70 -15.62
CA VAL A 359 -13.46 15.74 -14.71
C VAL A 359 -12.53 14.55 -14.53
N HIS A 360 -12.16 14.25 -13.28
CA HIS A 360 -11.20 13.21 -12.94
C HIS A 360 -11.77 11.81 -13.15
N ARG A 361 -13.03 11.58 -12.75
CA ARG A 361 -13.82 10.34 -12.88
C ARG A 361 -13.39 9.16 -12.01
N ASP A 362 -12.20 9.18 -11.43
CA ASP A 362 -11.74 8.13 -10.51
C ASP A 362 -11.17 8.65 -9.18
N ILE A 363 -11.92 9.52 -8.50
CA ILE A 363 -11.56 9.96 -7.14
C ILE A 363 -11.86 8.83 -6.15
N SER A 364 -10.82 8.33 -5.47
CA SER A 364 -10.92 7.29 -4.43
C SER A 364 -9.73 7.37 -3.47
N SER A 365 -9.79 6.71 -2.31
CA SER A 365 -8.68 6.71 -1.35
C SER A 365 -7.41 6.03 -1.86
N ASN A 366 -7.49 5.18 -2.89
CA ASN A 366 -6.31 4.61 -3.57
C ASN A 366 -5.59 5.64 -4.44
N ASN A 367 -6.35 6.60 -4.99
CA ASN A 367 -5.85 7.63 -5.92
C ASN A 367 -5.55 8.97 -5.23
N ILE A 368 -5.69 9.03 -3.89
CA ILE A 368 -5.15 10.13 -3.09
C ILE A 368 -3.84 9.65 -2.48
N LEU A 369 -2.73 10.29 -2.83
CA LEU A 369 -1.42 10.01 -2.29
C LEU A 369 -1.07 10.99 -1.17
N LEU A 370 -0.17 10.57 -0.27
CA LEU A 370 0.27 11.32 0.89
C LEU A 370 1.80 11.47 0.88
N ASP A 371 2.27 12.70 1.08
CA ASP A 371 3.69 13.00 1.28
C ASP A 371 4.13 12.73 2.72
N SER A 372 5.38 13.05 3.05
CA SER A 372 5.93 12.90 4.40
C SER A 372 5.16 13.68 5.48
N GLU A 373 4.53 14.81 5.11
CA GLU A 373 3.77 15.69 6.01
C GLU A 373 2.29 15.30 6.10
N LEU A 374 1.86 14.25 5.39
CA LEU A 374 0.48 13.80 5.25
C LEU A 374 -0.41 14.84 4.54
N GLU A 375 0.15 15.64 3.63
CA GLU A 375 -0.61 16.44 2.68
C GLU A 375 -1.13 15.56 1.54
N ALA A 376 -2.34 15.86 1.06
CA ALA A 376 -3.03 15.05 0.06
C ALA A 376 -2.78 15.53 -1.37
N PHE A 377 -2.50 14.57 -2.25
CA PHE A 377 -2.27 14.78 -3.69
C PHE A 377 -3.16 13.86 -4.51
N ILE A 378 -3.97 14.43 -5.41
CA ILE A 378 -4.75 13.67 -6.39
C ILE A 378 -3.79 13.07 -7.42
N ALA A 379 -3.91 11.77 -7.68
CA ALA A 379 -3.16 11.02 -8.66
C ALA A 379 -4.09 10.20 -9.58
N ASP A 380 -3.50 9.57 -10.60
CA ASP A 380 -4.16 8.73 -11.61
C ASP A 380 -5.19 9.44 -12.51
N PHE A 381 -4.65 10.25 -13.42
CA PHE A 381 -5.45 10.98 -14.42
C PHE A 381 -5.78 10.15 -15.67
N GLY A 382 -5.54 8.84 -15.65
CA GLY A 382 -5.74 7.98 -16.83
C GLY A 382 -7.18 7.96 -17.34
N THR A 383 -8.15 8.15 -16.43
CA THR A 383 -9.59 8.17 -16.75
C THR A 383 -10.16 9.58 -16.95
N ALA A 384 -9.36 10.62 -16.69
CA ALA A 384 -9.79 12.00 -16.72
C ALA A 384 -10.24 12.43 -18.13
N ARG A 385 -11.12 13.44 -18.19
CA ARG A 385 -11.67 13.94 -19.45
C ARG A 385 -11.94 15.43 -19.37
N LEU A 386 -11.77 16.12 -20.50
CA LEU A 386 -12.30 17.45 -20.70
C LEU A 386 -13.83 17.38 -20.78
N PHE A 387 -14.50 18.22 -20.01
CA PHE A 387 -15.93 18.41 -20.09
C PHE A 387 -16.23 19.47 -21.14
N ASP A 388 -17.04 19.08 -22.12
CA ASP A 388 -17.48 19.94 -23.21
C ASP A 388 -19.02 20.04 -23.16
N PRO A 389 -19.59 21.20 -22.80
CA PRO A 389 -21.04 21.39 -22.74
C PRO A 389 -21.77 21.08 -24.05
N ASP A 390 -21.07 21.22 -25.18
CA ASP A 390 -21.63 21.05 -26.53
C ASP A 390 -21.46 19.61 -27.06
N SER A 391 -20.82 18.73 -26.27
CA SER A 391 -20.63 17.31 -26.59
C SER A 391 -21.67 16.41 -25.94
N SER A 392 -21.87 15.20 -26.48
CA SER A 392 -22.76 14.19 -25.90
C SER A 392 -22.36 13.75 -24.48
N ASN A 393 -21.09 13.98 -24.09
CA ASN A 393 -20.48 13.59 -22.81
C ASN A 393 -20.72 12.12 -22.40
N ARG A 394 -21.18 11.29 -23.33
CA ARG A 394 -21.40 9.86 -23.14
C ARG A 394 -20.07 9.13 -23.09
N THR A 395 -19.98 8.13 -22.23
CA THR A 395 -18.76 7.36 -22.04
C THR A 395 -19.03 6.01 -21.39
N VAL A 396 -18.04 5.12 -21.46
CA VAL A 396 -18.02 3.88 -20.70
C VAL A 396 -17.94 4.21 -19.20
N ILE A 397 -18.59 3.40 -18.37
CA ILE A 397 -18.47 3.51 -16.92
C ILE A 397 -17.02 3.22 -16.55
N VAL A 398 -16.35 4.20 -15.94
CA VAL A 398 -15.01 4.07 -15.36
C VAL A 398 -15.05 4.67 -13.96
N GLY A 399 -14.14 4.20 -13.11
CA GLY A 399 -14.00 4.65 -11.74
C GLY A 399 -14.02 3.49 -10.75
N THR A 400 -13.70 3.80 -9.50
CA THR A 400 -13.64 2.83 -8.41
C THR A 400 -15.03 2.47 -7.91
N TYR A 401 -15.33 1.17 -7.83
CA TYR A 401 -16.60 0.66 -7.29
C TYR A 401 -16.83 1.21 -5.86
N GLY A 402 -18.05 1.66 -5.57
CA GLY A 402 -18.39 2.36 -4.33
C GLY A 402 -18.23 3.88 -4.38
N TYR A 403 -17.36 4.41 -5.25
CA TYR A 403 -17.17 5.85 -5.48
C TYR A 403 -17.89 6.38 -6.71
N ILE A 404 -18.32 5.49 -7.62
CA ILE A 404 -19.06 5.86 -8.83
C ILE A 404 -20.45 6.40 -8.46
N ALA A 405 -20.80 7.57 -9.01
CA ALA A 405 -22.13 8.15 -8.87
C ALA A 405 -23.20 7.23 -9.48
N PRO A 406 -24.29 6.89 -8.76
CA PRO A 406 -25.34 6.00 -9.28
C PRO A 406 -25.93 6.49 -10.62
N GLN A 407 -26.09 7.80 -10.79
CA GLN A 407 -26.66 8.40 -12.00
C GLN A 407 -25.76 8.19 -13.22
N LEU A 408 -24.43 8.14 -13.05
CA LEU A 408 -23.49 7.87 -14.13
C LEU A 408 -23.68 6.43 -14.67
N ALA A 409 -23.99 5.48 -13.78
CA ALA A 409 -24.24 4.10 -14.16
C ALA A 409 -25.51 3.94 -15.03
N TYR A 410 -26.50 4.83 -14.88
CA TYR A 410 -27.74 4.81 -15.66
C TYR A 410 -27.68 5.68 -16.92
N SER A 411 -27.09 6.88 -16.86
CA SER A 411 -27.14 7.85 -17.96
C SER A 411 -25.97 7.72 -18.93
N LEU A 412 -24.84 7.17 -18.46
CA LEU A 412 -23.53 7.19 -19.14
C LEU A 412 -23.01 8.60 -19.44
N VAL A 413 -23.64 9.65 -18.90
CA VAL A 413 -23.26 11.06 -19.11
C VAL A 413 -22.36 11.52 -17.97
N VAL A 414 -21.14 11.93 -18.30
CA VAL A 414 -20.20 12.50 -17.33
C VAL A 414 -20.41 13.99 -17.17
N THR A 415 -20.42 14.42 -15.91
CA THR A 415 -20.34 15.81 -15.48
C THR A 415 -19.40 15.93 -14.29
N GLU A 416 -19.01 17.15 -13.92
CA GLU A 416 -18.22 17.44 -12.73
C GLU A 416 -18.88 16.91 -11.44
N LYS A 417 -20.21 16.73 -11.46
CA LYS A 417 -20.98 16.14 -10.36
C LYS A 417 -20.69 14.67 -10.09
N CYS A 418 -19.99 13.97 -10.99
CA CYS A 418 -19.49 12.63 -10.73
C CYS A 418 -18.39 12.68 -9.66
N ASP A 419 -17.40 13.54 -9.85
CA ASP A 419 -16.32 13.75 -8.89
C ASP A 419 -16.84 14.28 -7.54
N VAL A 420 -17.88 15.13 -7.54
CA VAL A 420 -18.53 15.60 -6.30
C VAL A 420 -19.10 14.43 -5.48
N TYR A 421 -19.66 13.42 -6.13
CA TYR A 421 -20.16 12.23 -5.44
C TYR A 421 -19.01 11.36 -4.92
N SER A 422 -17.97 11.15 -5.73
CA SER A 422 -16.78 10.40 -5.31
C SER A 422 -16.07 11.07 -4.13
N PHE A 423 -15.99 12.41 -4.14
CA PHE A 423 -15.48 13.23 -3.03
C PHE A 423 -16.26 13.02 -1.73
N ARG A 424 -17.59 12.86 -1.78
CA ARG A 424 -18.38 12.50 -0.59
C ARG A 424 -17.89 11.20 0.03
N VAL A 425 -17.75 10.17 -0.80
CA VAL A 425 -17.38 8.83 -0.30
C VAL A 425 -16.01 8.88 0.35
N LEU A 426 -15.07 9.57 -0.31
CA LEU A 426 -13.74 9.85 0.23
C LEU A 426 -13.80 10.63 1.55
N ALA A 427 -14.58 11.71 1.64
CA ALA A 427 -14.70 12.53 2.85
C ALA A 427 -15.25 11.72 4.03
N LEU A 428 -16.27 10.89 3.80
CA LEU A 428 -16.82 10.01 4.83
C LEU A 428 -15.80 8.93 5.25
N GLU A 429 -15.08 8.35 4.30
CA GLU A 429 -14.02 7.39 4.60
C GLU A 429 -12.88 7.99 5.43
N VAL A 430 -12.47 9.24 5.14
CA VAL A 430 -11.46 9.96 5.94
C VAL A 430 -11.97 10.26 7.34
N LEU A 431 -13.24 10.62 7.49
CA LEU A 431 -13.84 10.89 8.80
C LEU A 431 -14.06 9.62 9.63
N MET A 432 -14.49 8.52 8.99
CA MET A 432 -14.87 7.29 9.67
C MET A 432 -13.68 6.32 9.85
N GLY A 433 -12.72 6.34 8.93
CA GLY A 433 -11.62 5.37 8.85
C GLY A 433 -12.08 3.92 8.64
N LYS A 434 -11.13 2.99 8.47
CA LYS A 434 -11.38 1.54 8.56
C LYS A 434 -11.09 0.97 9.96
N HIS A 435 -10.91 1.83 10.95
CA HIS A 435 -10.56 1.46 12.31
C HIS A 435 -11.69 1.85 13.29
N PRO A 436 -12.56 0.91 13.68
CA PRO A 436 -13.41 1.08 14.84
C PRO A 436 -12.60 0.71 16.09
N ASP A 437 -11.57 1.50 16.42
CA ASP A 437 -11.21 1.59 17.84
C ASP A 437 -12.27 2.52 18.45
N PRO A 438 -12.89 2.18 19.59
CA PRO A 438 -13.73 3.12 20.33
C PRO A 438 -13.06 4.46 20.70
N ARG A 439 -11.78 4.65 20.34
CA ARG A 439 -10.93 5.77 20.77
C ARG A 439 -10.38 6.59 19.61
N LEU A 440 -11.19 6.99 18.64
CA LEU A 440 -10.90 8.28 17.99
C LEU A 440 -10.79 9.30 19.12
N SER A 441 -9.62 9.92 19.28
CA SER A 441 -9.42 10.90 20.34
C SER A 441 -10.50 11.95 20.22
N THR A 442 -11.18 12.29 21.32
CA THR A 442 -12.17 13.35 21.32
C THR A 442 -11.54 14.62 20.71
N PRO A 443 -12.26 15.34 19.83
CA PRO A 443 -11.71 16.54 19.21
C PRO A 443 -11.14 17.46 20.28
N ARG A 444 -9.84 17.80 20.17
CA ARG A 444 -9.13 18.56 21.21
C ARG A 444 -9.66 20.00 21.36
N SER A 445 -10.44 20.50 20.39
CA SER A 445 -11.03 21.84 20.43
C SER A 445 -12.44 21.88 19.83
N ARG A 446 -13.25 22.84 20.29
CA ARG A 446 -14.58 23.13 19.73
C ARG A 446 -14.52 23.50 18.24
N LYS A 447 -13.44 24.16 17.81
CA LYS A 447 -13.18 24.45 16.39
C LYS A 447 -13.02 23.16 15.58
N MET A 448 -12.20 22.22 16.07
CA MET A 448 -12.00 20.92 15.41
C MET A 448 -13.30 20.13 15.30
N ALA A 449 -14.11 20.14 16.36
CA ALA A 449 -15.43 19.52 16.35
C ALA A 449 -16.35 20.18 15.28
N GLY A 450 -16.36 21.50 15.21
CA GLY A 450 -17.08 22.24 14.17
C GLY A 450 -16.62 21.87 12.76
N ASP A 451 -15.31 21.80 12.52
CA ASP A 451 -14.73 21.43 11.22
C ASP A 451 -15.13 20.00 10.79
N ILE A 452 -15.12 19.03 11.73
CA ILE A 452 -15.54 17.64 11.46
C ILE A 452 -17.02 17.57 11.10
N ALA A 453 -17.87 18.21 11.91
CA ALA A 453 -19.31 18.21 11.67
C ALA A 453 -19.65 18.93 10.35
N PHE A 454 -18.91 19.97 10.00
CA PHE A 454 -19.04 20.66 8.72
C PHE A 454 -18.67 19.79 7.52
N ILE A 455 -17.55 19.05 7.59
CA ILE A 455 -17.20 18.08 6.56
C ILE A 455 -18.31 17.04 6.41
N ALA A 456 -18.89 16.55 7.51
CA ALA A 456 -20.00 15.62 7.45
C ALA A 456 -21.23 16.22 6.76
N VAL A 457 -21.62 17.47 7.08
CA VAL A 457 -22.71 18.20 6.41
C VAL A 457 -22.45 18.33 4.90
N ILE A 458 -21.24 18.74 4.50
CA ILE A 458 -20.86 18.84 3.09
C ILE A 458 -20.94 17.48 2.40
N ALA A 459 -20.42 16.42 3.05
CA ALA A 459 -20.45 15.08 2.50
C ALA A 459 -21.90 14.60 2.27
N PHE A 460 -22.82 14.92 3.18
CA PHE A 460 -24.24 14.62 2.99
C PHE A 460 -24.89 15.48 1.89
N ALA A 461 -24.57 16.77 1.78
CA ALA A 461 -25.06 17.62 0.68
C ALA A 461 -24.64 17.07 -0.71
N CYS A 462 -23.46 16.48 -0.80
CA CYS A 462 -22.96 15.80 -2.00
C CYS A 462 -23.69 14.47 -2.33
N LEU A 463 -24.53 13.93 -1.44
CA LEU A 463 -25.30 12.67 -1.64
C LEU A 463 -26.52 12.83 -2.54
N ARG A 464 -26.97 14.07 -2.78
CA ARG A 464 -28.26 14.33 -3.43
C ARG A 464 -28.40 13.56 -4.75
N ALA A 465 -29.53 12.85 -4.88
CA ALA A 465 -29.82 11.99 -6.03
C ALA A 465 -30.05 12.80 -7.31
N ARG A 466 -30.43 14.07 -7.20
CA ARG A 466 -30.55 15.00 -8.33
C ARG A 466 -29.21 15.72 -8.53
N LEU A 467 -28.61 15.60 -9.71
CA LEU A 467 -27.32 16.20 -10.07
C LEU A 467 -27.29 17.72 -9.84
N LYS A 468 -28.37 18.42 -10.24
CA LYS A 468 -28.50 19.88 -10.05
C LYS A 468 -28.53 20.31 -8.58
N ALA A 469 -28.88 19.42 -7.68
CA ALA A 469 -29.01 19.73 -6.26
C ALA A 469 -27.69 19.54 -5.48
N ARG A 470 -26.69 18.87 -6.07
CA ARG A 470 -25.36 18.73 -5.46
C ARG A 470 -24.62 20.06 -5.52
N PRO A 471 -23.84 20.44 -4.49
CA PRO A 471 -22.99 21.62 -4.55
C PRO A 471 -21.91 21.47 -5.64
N THR A 472 -21.32 22.58 -6.07
CA THR A 472 -20.10 22.56 -6.91
C THR A 472 -18.87 22.44 -6.03
N MET A 473 -17.75 21.95 -6.58
CA MET A 473 -16.51 21.91 -5.80
C MET A 473 -15.97 23.30 -5.50
N LYS A 474 -16.32 24.32 -6.30
CA LYS A 474 -16.07 25.73 -5.97
C LYS A 474 -16.78 26.17 -4.70
N LEU A 475 -18.08 25.88 -4.57
CA LEU A 475 -18.83 26.20 -3.35
C LEU A 475 -18.23 25.46 -2.16
N VAL A 476 -18.01 24.15 -2.28
CA VAL A 476 -17.39 23.32 -1.23
C VAL A 476 -16.02 23.86 -0.80
N SER A 477 -15.18 24.25 -1.76
CA SER A 477 -13.86 24.86 -1.50
C SER A 477 -13.97 26.20 -0.79
N GLN A 478 -14.90 27.08 -1.21
CA GLN A 478 -15.09 28.40 -0.60
C GLN A 478 -15.61 28.30 0.83
N GLU A 479 -16.51 27.34 1.07
CA GLU A 479 -17.03 27.01 2.39
C GLU A 479 -15.92 26.57 3.37
N PHE A 480 -14.94 25.80 2.91
CA PHE A 480 -13.77 25.45 3.73
C PHE A 480 -12.85 26.63 4.08
N LEU A 481 -12.84 27.69 3.27
CA LEU A 481 -12.07 28.92 3.53
C LEU A 481 -12.77 29.85 4.53
N HIS A 482 -14.09 29.89 4.51
CA HIS A 482 -14.91 30.83 5.29
C HIS A 482 -15.52 30.21 6.55
N MET A 483 -14.99 29.08 7.04
CA MET A 483 -15.53 28.35 8.18
C MET A 483 -15.88 29.24 9.38
N LYS A 484 -17.15 29.65 9.44
CA LYS A 484 -17.81 30.14 10.64
C LYS A 484 -18.40 28.90 11.28
N SER A 485 -17.92 28.54 12.48
CA SER A 485 -18.43 27.40 13.26
C SER A 485 -19.97 27.44 13.28
N PRO A 486 -20.69 26.57 12.53
CA PRO A 486 -22.14 26.68 12.45
C PRO A 486 -22.81 26.07 13.68
N ILE A 487 -22.06 25.28 14.45
CA ILE A 487 -22.64 24.38 15.45
C ILE A 487 -22.18 24.82 16.84
N ALA A 488 -23.12 25.33 17.62
CA ALA A 488 -22.94 25.64 19.03
C ALA A 488 -22.97 24.39 19.94
N MET A 489 -23.24 23.21 19.38
CA MET A 489 -23.46 21.94 20.10
C MET A 489 -22.21 21.06 20.11
N HIS A 490 -22.09 20.20 21.13
CA HIS A 490 -20.98 19.26 21.21
C HIS A 490 -21.19 18.07 20.26
N LEU A 491 -20.12 17.53 19.67
CA LEU A 491 -20.18 16.49 18.62
C LEU A 491 -20.91 15.20 19.04
N HIS A 492 -20.99 14.92 20.35
CA HIS A 492 -21.72 13.78 20.92
C HIS A 492 -23.23 14.04 21.07
N GLU A 493 -23.68 15.27 20.88
CA GLU A 493 -25.08 15.70 20.97
C GLU A 493 -25.76 15.77 19.59
N ILE A 494 -25.00 15.62 18.50
CA ILE A 494 -25.51 15.76 17.14
C ILE A 494 -25.91 14.39 16.59
N SER A 495 -27.20 14.17 16.38
CA SER A 495 -27.70 12.97 15.71
C SER A 495 -27.42 12.99 14.19
N LEU A 496 -27.35 11.80 13.59
CA LEU A 496 -27.29 11.64 12.13
C LEU A 496 -28.48 12.32 11.40
N ILE A 497 -29.62 12.45 12.08
CA ILE A 497 -30.81 13.12 11.55
C ILE A 497 -30.63 14.64 11.59
N GLU A 498 -30.03 15.20 12.64
CA GLU A 498 -29.74 16.63 12.75
C GLU A 498 -28.64 17.08 11.77
N LEU A 499 -27.60 16.25 11.57
CA LEU A 499 -26.59 16.46 10.51
C LEU A 499 -27.23 16.51 9.12
N LYS A 500 -28.20 15.62 8.88
CA LYS A 500 -28.98 15.59 7.64
C LYS A 500 -29.95 16.77 7.50
N ASN A 501 -30.42 17.34 8.61
CA ASN A 501 -31.35 18.48 8.58
C ASN A 501 -30.62 19.84 8.49
N HIS A 502 -29.39 19.95 9.00
CA HIS A 502 -28.53 21.13 8.80
C HIS A 502 -28.14 21.35 7.32
N GLU A 503 -28.41 20.38 6.44
CA GLU A 503 -28.33 20.50 4.97
C GLU A 503 -29.16 21.66 4.39
N MET A 504 -30.14 22.20 5.14
CA MET A 504 -31.06 23.23 4.65
C MET A 504 -30.44 24.63 4.52
N PHE A 505 -29.29 24.89 5.15
CA PHE A 505 -28.62 26.20 5.07
C PHE A 505 -27.71 26.39 3.85
N MET A 506 -27.45 25.32 3.07
CA MET A 506 -26.62 25.37 1.87
C MET A 506 -27.41 25.71 0.59
N SER A 507 -28.69 26.06 0.70
CA SER A 507 -29.59 26.28 -0.45
C SER A 507 -30.05 27.71 -0.70
N ASP A 508 -29.62 28.71 0.07
CA ASP A 508 -30.13 30.08 -0.08
C ASP A 508 -29.03 31.11 -0.31
N GLU A 509 -28.39 31.11 -1.48
CA GLU A 509 -27.86 32.32 -2.14
C GLU A 509 -27.62 32.02 -3.63
N ASN A 510 -28.67 32.11 -4.47
CA ASN A 510 -28.62 32.54 -5.89
C ASN A 510 -29.97 32.32 -6.63
N HIS A 511 -31.07 32.75 -6.01
CA HIS A 511 -32.26 33.15 -6.74
C HIS A 511 -32.60 34.59 -6.39
N LYS A 512 -31.90 35.52 -7.03
CA LYS A 512 -32.40 36.82 -7.44
C LYS A 512 -31.91 37.14 -8.83
#